data_AF-A0AA43M9B3-F1
#
_entry.id   AF-A0AA43M9B3-F1
#
_cell.length_a   1.000
_cell.length_b   1.000
_cell.length_c   1.000
_cell.angle_alpha   90.00
_cell.angle_beta   90.00
_cell.angle_gamma   90.00
#
_symmetry.space_group_name_H-M   'P 1'
#
loop_
_entity.id
_entity.type
_entity.pdbx_description
1 polymer ?
#
loop_
_entity_poly.entity_id
_entity_poly.type
_entity_poly.pdbx_seq_one_letter_code
_entity_poly.pdbx_strand_id
1 'polypeptide(L)'
;MARFNNETRKKRIKELMRMLEKGLDVSPRDFNNAVEKDFAKLYKQRWAEQQELREIKPPQQVKEYEQMLQEAVMWHGRLDSYSGRNPKVGKVIVNRKQVMDDMKNKTDGLFERAYEKLQEIIATDKTLVMWFDRGIDFSFDSDISLDSDGMPRLITSKSANNLAQGRLQQLHGWKTKAQVKLDVMALALEELVKQERTAEEIEAELKQNQQQAEKLKGMLAKLKKQGE
;
A
#
# COMPACT_ATOMS: atom_id res chain seq x y z
N MET A 1 -24.31 -1.49 -27.32
CA MET A 1 -24.09 -0.75 -26.07
C MET A 1 -23.55 0.62 -26.46
N ALA A 2 -24.28 1.69 -26.14
CA ALA A 2 -23.92 3.05 -26.52
C ALA A 2 -22.48 3.34 -26.09
N ARG A 3 -21.59 3.56 -27.08
CA ARG A 3 -20.23 4.02 -26.85
C ARG A 3 -20.39 5.36 -26.13
N PHE A 4 -19.97 5.44 -24.87
CA PHE A 4 -19.76 6.74 -24.26
C PHE A 4 -18.93 7.58 -25.24
N ASN A 5 -19.35 8.82 -25.52
CA ASN A 5 -18.46 9.79 -26.13
C ASN A 5 -17.18 9.84 -25.27
N ASN A 6 -16.01 9.95 -25.90
CA ASN A 6 -14.71 10.01 -25.23
C ASN A 6 -14.73 11.08 -24.12
N GLU A 7 -15.39 12.21 -24.37
CA GLU A 7 -15.54 13.29 -23.37
C GLU A 7 -16.33 12.84 -22.13
N THR A 8 -17.46 12.14 -22.30
CA THR A 8 -18.26 11.61 -21.18
C THR A 8 -17.49 10.57 -20.39
N ARG A 9 -16.72 9.73 -21.08
CA ARG A 9 -15.83 8.74 -20.45
C ARG A 9 -14.74 9.42 -19.62
N LYS A 10 -14.07 10.45 -20.15
CA LYS A 10 -13.09 11.25 -19.41
C LYS A 10 -13.67 11.88 -18.15
N LYS A 11 -14.87 12.48 -18.25
CA LYS A 11 -15.58 13.05 -17.10
C LYS A 11 -15.83 11.98 -16.03
N ARG A 12 -16.32 10.80 -16.44
CA ARG A 12 -16.57 9.68 -15.52
C ARG A 12 -15.28 9.18 -14.85
N ILE A 13 -14.19 9.00 -15.59
CA ILE A 13 -12.90 8.57 -15.03
C ILE A 13 -12.42 9.60 -13.99
N LYS A 14 -12.45 10.90 -14.30
CA LYS A 14 -12.05 11.97 -13.36
C LYS A 14 -12.92 11.99 -12.09
N GLU A 15 -14.22 11.75 -12.21
CA GLU A 15 -15.12 11.65 -11.07
C GLU A 15 -14.75 10.47 -10.15
N LEU A 16 -14.53 9.28 -10.72
CA LEU A 16 -14.14 8.10 -9.96
C LEU A 16 -12.77 8.26 -9.30
N MET A 17 -11.82 8.92 -9.97
CA MET A 17 -10.53 9.26 -9.36
C MET A 17 -10.71 10.17 -8.14
N ARG A 18 -11.51 11.23 -8.25
CA ARG A 18 -11.82 12.13 -7.12
C ARG A 18 -12.51 11.41 -5.95
N MET A 19 -13.35 10.41 -6.23
CA MET A 19 -13.94 9.57 -5.19
C MET A 19 -12.87 8.80 -4.42
N LEU A 20 -11.95 8.14 -5.13
CA LEU A 20 -10.84 7.39 -4.52
C LEU A 20 -9.89 8.30 -3.74
N GLU A 21 -9.59 9.50 -4.24
CA GLU A 21 -8.78 10.52 -3.55
C GLU A 21 -9.42 10.98 -2.23
N LYS A 22 -10.76 11.01 -2.16
CA LYS A 22 -11.52 11.29 -0.93
C LYS A 22 -11.66 10.08 0.00
N GLY A 23 -11.06 8.93 -0.35
CA GLY A 23 -11.17 7.69 0.41
C GLY A 23 -12.50 6.96 0.25
N LEU A 24 -13.33 7.33 -0.74
CA LEU A 24 -14.56 6.61 -1.07
C LEU A 24 -14.25 5.38 -1.92
N ASP A 25 -15.05 4.32 -1.77
CA ASP A 25 -14.90 3.13 -2.61
C ASP A 25 -15.50 3.34 -4.02
N VAL A 26 -14.90 2.68 -5.00
CA VAL A 26 -15.39 2.64 -6.38
C VAL A 26 -15.70 1.20 -6.74
N SER A 27 -16.97 0.93 -7.07
CA SER A 27 -17.40 -0.42 -7.39
C SER A 27 -16.63 -1.00 -8.59
N PRO A 28 -16.34 -2.32 -8.62
CA PRO A 28 -15.69 -2.95 -9.77
C PRO A 28 -16.48 -2.73 -11.07
N ARG A 29 -17.81 -2.67 -10.99
CA ARG A 29 -18.69 -2.43 -12.14
C ARG A 29 -18.49 -1.01 -12.69
N ASP A 30 -18.48 0.00 -11.82
CA ASP A 30 -18.27 1.40 -12.22
C ASP A 30 -16.89 1.60 -12.83
N PHE A 31 -15.86 1.03 -12.20
CA PHE A 31 -14.50 1.04 -12.72
C PHE A 31 -14.44 0.41 -14.11
N ASN A 32 -14.92 -0.82 -14.27
CA ASN A 32 -14.87 -1.56 -15.54
C ASN A 32 -15.73 -0.93 -16.65
N ASN A 33 -16.79 -0.20 -16.31
CA ASN A 33 -17.61 0.53 -17.29
C ASN A 33 -16.95 1.84 -17.74
N ALA A 34 -16.21 2.48 -16.84
CA ALA A 34 -15.53 3.74 -17.11
C ALA A 34 -14.25 3.54 -17.91
N VAL A 35 -13.48 2.49 -17.61
CA VAL A 35 -12.24 2.15 -18.32
C VAL A 35 -12.50 1.14 -19.44
N GLU A 36 -11.67 1.13 -20.48
CA GLU A 36 -11.78 0.10 -21.52
C GLU A 36 -11.32 -1.27 -21.02
N LYS A 37 -11.67 -2.33 -21.78
CA LYS A 37 -11.37 -3.72 -21.40
C LYS A 37 -9.88 -3.97 -21.13
N ASP A 38 -9.01 -3.32 -21.89
CA ASP A 38 -7.56 -3.51 -21.77
C ASP A 38 -7.04 -2.91 -20.47
N PHE A 39 -7.52 -1.73 -20.07
CA PHE A 39 -7.21 -1.14 -18.76
C PHE A 39 -7.80 -1.95 -17.60
N ALA A 40 -9.00 -2.51 -17.77
CA ALA A 40 -9.56 -3.42 -16.76
C ALA A 40 -8.70 -4.69 -16.59
N LYS A 41 -8.12 -5.21 -17.68
CA LYS A 41 -7.16 -6.32 -17.64
C LYS A 41 -5.84 -5.90 -16.98
N LEU A 42 -5.31 -4.72 -17.32
CA LEU A 42 -4.11 -4.15 -16.72
C LEU A 42 -4.25 -3.99 -15.20
N TYR A 43 -5.41 -3.53 -14.72
CA TYR A 43 -5.71 -3.47 -13.29
C TYR A 43 -5.58 -4.83 -12.59
N LYS A 44 -6.16 -5.89 -13.19
CA LYS A 44 -6.08 -7.23 -12.62
C LYS A 44 -4.64 -7.73 -12.54
N GLN A 45 -3.85 -7.50 -13.59
CA GLN A 45 -2.43 -7.86 -13.64
C GLN A 45 -1.64 -7.11 -12.56
N ARG A 46 -1.73 -5.76 -12.52
CA ARG A 46 -1.03 -4.96 -11.50
C ARG A 46 -1.44 -5.31 -10.08
N TRP A 47 -2.72 -5.63 -9.86
CA TRP A 47 -3.17 -6.09 -8.56
C TRP A 47 -2.57 -7.47 -8.20
N ALA A 48 -2.43 -8.38 -9.16
CA ALA A 48 -1.77 -9.67 -8.94
C ALA A 48 -0.28 -9.50 -8.59
N GLU A 49 0.45 -8.65 -9.32
CA GLU A 49 1.83 -8.29 -8.99
C GLU A 49 1.94 -7.71 -7.56
N GLN A 50 0.98 -6.91 -7.14
CA GLN A 50 0.89 -6.40 -5.77
C GLN A 50 0.55 -7.48 -4.72
N GLN A 51 -0.11 -8.57 -5.10
CA GLN A 51 -0.29 -9.72 -4.21
C GLN A 51 1.01 -10.50 -4.06
N GLU A 52 1.74 -10.74 -5.14
CA GLU A 52 3.05 -11.41 -5.11
C GLU A 52 4.05 -10.65 -4.23
N LEU A 53 4.09 -9.31 -4.32
CA LEU A 53 4.91 -8.47 -3.44
C LEU A 53 4.53 -8.60 -1.95
N ARG A 54 3.29 -9.00 -1.64
CA ARG A 54 2.82 -9.22 -0.27
C ARG A 54 3.06 -10.64 0.22
N GLU A 55 3.46 -11.55 -0.67
CA GLU A 55 3.87 -12.90 -0.28
C GLU A 55 5.31 -12.96 0.25
N ILE A 56 6.05 -11.85 0.24
CA ILE A 56 7.37 -11.75 0.88
C ILE A 56 7.19 -11.98 2.39
N LYS A 57 7.64 -13.13 2.87
CA LYS A 57 7.54 -13.52 4.27
C LYS A 57 8.79 -13.09 5.02
N PRO A 58 8.66 -12.71 6.30
CA PRO A 58 9.83 -12.51 7.15
C PRO A 58 10.64 -13.82 7.22
N PRO A 59 11.98 -13.74 7.25
CA PRO A 59 12.85 -14.88 7.48
C PRO A 59 12.50 -15.63 8.77
N GLN A 60 12.87 -16.91 8.82
CA GLN A 60 12.47 -17.80 9.91
C GLN A 60 12.96 -17.30 11.28
N GLN A 61 14.17 -16.78 11.35
CA GLN A 61 14.76 -16.23 12.58
C GLN A 61 13.97 -15.02 13.10
N VAL A 62 13.50 -14.16 12.20
CA VAL A 62 12.67 -12.99 12.54
C VAL A 62 11.29 -13.44 13.05
N LYS A 63 10.73 -14.52 12.49
CA LYS A 63 9.48 -15.13 13.00
C LYS A 63 9.66 -15.76 14.37
N GLU A 64 10.79 -16.41 14.63
CA GLU A 64 11.10 -16.98 15.95
C GLU A 64 11.12 -15.88 17.02
N TYR A 65 11.78 -14.76 16.73
CA TYR A 65 11.73 -13.58 17.58
C TYR A 65 10.29 -13.09 17.81
N GLU A 66 9.47 -12.98 16.74
CA GLU A 66 8.08 -12.52 16.86
C GLU A 66 7.28 -13.43 17.81
N GLN A 67 7.46 -14.75 17.73
CA GLN A 67 6.80 -15.71 18.60
C GLN A 67 7.24 -15.55 20.06
N MET A 68 8.55 -15.38 20.32
CA MET A 68 9.08 -15.13 21.66
C MET A 68 8.52 -13.84 22.26
N LEU A 69 8.50 -12.75 21.47
CA LEU A 69 7.92 -11.48 21.89
C LEU A 69 6.41 -11.60 22.15
N GLN A 70 5.68 -12.34 21.31
CA GLN A 70 4.25 -12.56 21.51
C GLN A 70 3.97 -13.32 22.81
N GLU A 71 4.81 -14.31 23.16
CA GLU A 71 4.72 -15.00 24.44
C GLU A 71 4.97 -14.03 25.61
N ALA A 72 6.02 -13.21 25.53
CA ALA A 72 6.33 -12.19 26.56
C ALA A 72 5.16 -11.23 26.79
N VAL A 73 4.61 -10.66 25.71
CA VAL A 73 3.45 -9.74 25.75
C VAL A 73 2.21 -10.42 26.32
N MET A 74 1.98 -11.69 26.00
CA MET A 74 0.86 -12.45 26.58
C MET A 74 1.02 -12.61 28.10
N TRP A 75 2.23 -12.92 28.59
CA TRP A 75 2.49 -13.05 30.03
C TRP A 75 2.39 -11.70 30.75
N HIS A 76 2.87 -10.62 30.14
CA HIS A 76 2.67 -9.26 30.62
C HIS A 76 1.19 -8.94 30.81
N GLY A 77 0.36 -9.16 29.79
CA GLY A 77 -1.09 -8.93 29.90
C GLY A 77 -1.77 -9.80 30.96
N ARG A 78 -1.26 -11.02 31.21
CA ARG A 78 -1.74 -11.87 32.32
C ARG A 78 -1.35 -11.30 33.68
N LEU A 79 -0.13 -10.79 33.82
CA LEU A 79 0.34 -10.13 35.04
C LEU A 79 -0.49 -8.89 35.34
N ASP A 80 -0.72 -8.02 34.35
CA ASP A 80 -1.58 -6.83 34.49
C ASP A 80 -3.01 -7.19 34.89
N SER A 81 -3.57 -8.22 34.23
CA SER A 81 -4.90 -8.72 34.57
C SER A 81 -4.96 -9.28 35.99
N TYR A 82 -3.89 -9.93 36.45
CA TYR A 82 -3.82 -10.49 37.80
C TYR A 82 -3.60 -9.40 38.86
N SER A 83 -2.78 -8.39 38.57
CA SER A 83 -2.51 -7.26 39.47
C SER A 83 -3.77 -6.40 39.67
N GLY A 84 -4.58 -6.19 38.63
CA GLY A 84 -5.82 -5.42 38.69
C GLY A 84 -7.01 -6.12 39.38
N ARG A 85 -6.94 -7.43 39.68
CA ARG A 85 -8.06 -8.15 40.32
C ARG A 85 -8.30 -7.71 41.77
N ASN A 86 -9.57 -7.60 42.16
CA ASN A 86 -9.93 -7.27 43.54
C ASN A 86 -9.57 -8.44 44.48
N PRO A 87 -8.74 -8.23 45.53
CA PRO A 87 -8.26 -9.32 46.41
C PRO A 87 -9.37 -10.10 47.11
N LYS A 88 -10.57 -9.53 47.25
CA LYS A 88 -11.67 -10.09 48.05
C LYS A 88 -12.50 -11.17 47.35
N VAL A 89 -12.19 -11.52 46.09
CA VAL A 89 -13.06 -12.36 45.23
C VAL A 89 -12.77 -13.88 45.35
N GLY A 90 -11.76 -14.29 46.14
CA GLY A 90 -11.39 -15.71 46.29
C GLY A 90 -11.54 -16.24 47.71
N LYS A 91 -12.02 -17.49 47.85
CA LYS A 91 -11.98 -18.28 49.10
C LYS A 91 -10.58 -18.82 49.46
N VAL A 92 -9.57 -18.60 48.60
CA VAL A 92 -8.22 -19.14 48.75
C VAL A 92 -7.27 -18.04 49.18
N ILE A 93 -6.63 -18.21 50.35
CA ILE A 93 -5.53 -17.36 50.80
C ILE A 93 -4.27 -17.81 50.05
N VAL A 94 -4.08 -17.30 48.84
CA VAL A 94 -2.78 -17.38 48.15
C VAL A 94 -1.90 -16.22 48.59
N ASN A 95 -0.60 -16.46 48.76
CA ASN A 95 0.38 -15.38 48.92
C ASN A 95 0.48 -14.62 47.59
N ARG A 96 -0.45 -13.70 47.36
CA ARG A 96 -0.64 -12.97 46.11
C ARG A 96 0.64 -12.26 45.66
N LYS A 97 1.40 -11.73 46.63
CA LYS A 97 2.69 -11.08 46.37
C LYS A 97 3.66 -12.05 45.71
N GLN A 98 3.85 -13.23 46.30
CA GLN A 98 4.73 -14.26 45.75
C GLN A 98 4.32 -14.67 44.33
N VAL A 99 3.03 -14.89 44.08
CA VAL A 99 2.54 -15.23 42.73
C VAL A 99 2.82 -14.09 41.74
N MET A 100 2.65 -12.83 42.15
CA MET A 100 2.98 -11.68 41.31
C MET A 100 4.47 -11.59 41.02
N ASP A 101 5.32 -11.81 42.02
CA ASP A 101 6.78 -11.79 41.87
C ASP A 101 7.22 -12.91 40.90
N ASP A 102 6.67 -14.12 41.02
CA ASP A 102 6.95 -15.23 40.12
C ASP A 102 6.49 -14.94 38.67
N MET A 103 5.30 -14.35 38.51
CA MET A 103 4.77 -13.95 37.20
C MET A 103 5.59 -12.81 36.58
N LYS A 104 6.07 -11.87 37.39
CA LYS A 104 6.94 -10.78 36.95
C LYS A 104 8.28 -11.32 36.48
N ASN A 105 8.98 -12.10 37.32
CA ASN A 105 10.26 -12.72 36.97
C ASN A 105 10.16 -13.53 35.67
N LYS A 106 9.05 -14.26 35.48
CA LYS A 106 8.79 -14.99 34.24
C LYS A 106 8.60 -14.08 33.03
N THR A 107 7.88 -12.97 33.20
CA THR A 107 7.63 -11.98 32.14
C THR A 107 8.93 -11.29 31.74
N ASP A 108 9.72 -10.84 32.72
CA ASP A 108 11.01 -10.18 32.50
C ASP A 108 11.97 -11.11 31.75
N GLY A 109 12.12 -12.36 32.21
CA GLY A 109 12.96 -13.36 31.54
C GLY A 109 12.43 -13.82 30.16
N LEU A 110 11.18 -13.54 29.81
CA LEU A 110 10.67 -13.75 28.44
C LEU A 110 11.07 -12.58 27.53
N PHE A 111 10.99 -11.33 28.02
CA PHE A 111 11.44 -10.16 27.28
C PHE A 111 12.96 -10.19 27.05
N GLU A 112 13.75 -10.56 28.06
CA GLU A 112 15.20 -10.74 27.92
C GLU A 112 15.56 -11.74 26.83
N ARG A 113 14.94 -12.94 26.83
CA ARG A 113 15.18 -13.95 25.78
C ARG A 113 14.79 -13.48 24.39
N ALA A 114 13.68 -12.75 24.26
CA ALA A 114 13.30 -12.15 22.98
C ALA A 114 14.34 -11.10 22.54
N TYR A 115 14.83 -10.27 23.46
CA TYR A 115 15.85 -9.27 23.19
C TYR A 115 17.20 -9.88 22.79
N GLU A 116 17.65 -10.93 23.46
CA GLU A 116 18.84 -11.70 23.07
C GLU A 116 18.69 -12.26 21.65
N LYS A 117 17.52 -12.80 21.31
CA LYS A 117 17.26 -13.29 19.94
C LYS A 117 17.31 -12.15 18.93
N LEU A 118 16.81 -10.97 19.26
CA LEU A 118 16.92 -9.79 18.41
C LEU A 118 18.38 -9.40 18.18
N GLN A 119 19.20 -9.38 19.23
CA GLN A 119 20.63 -9.12 19.13
C GLN A 119 21.33 -10.14 18.23
N GLU A 120 21.05 -11.43 18.41
CA GLU A 120 21.59 -12.51 17.57
C GLU A 120 21.25 -12.30 16.09
N ILE A 121 19.99 -11.97 15.78
CA ILE A 121 19.52 -11.72 14.41
C ILE A 121 20.30 -10.56 13.78
N ILE A 122 20.38 -9.41 14.47
CA ILE A 122 21.02 -8.21 13.92
C ILE A 122 22.55 -8.35 13.84
N ALA A 123 23.17 -9.07 14.79
CA ALA A 123 24.59 -9.37 14.76
C ALA A 123 24.95 -10.31 13.60
N THR A 124 24.07 -11.26 13.28
CA THR A 124 24.26 -12.21 12.17
C THR A 124 24.03 -11.55 10.82
N ASP A 125 22.93 -10.81 10.66
CA ASP A 125 22.59 -10.11 9.43
C ASP A 125 21.92 -8.77 9.72
N LYS A 126 22.71 -7.71 9.57
CA LYS A 126 22.26 -6.33 9.81
C LYS A 126 21.21 -5.86 8.80
N THR A 127 21.06 -6.52 7.64
CA THR A 127 20.03 -6.17 6.66
C THR A 127 18.62 -6.47 7.19
N LEU A 128 18.50 -7.40 8.15
CA LEU A 128 17.22 -7.78 8.74
C LEU A 128 16.57 -6.69 9.59
N VAL A 129 17.29 -5.61 9.92
CA VAL A 129 16.71 -4.41 10.54
C VAL A 129 15.50 -3.90 9.76
N MET A 130 15.47 -4.07 8.43
CA MET A 130 14.35 -3.64 7.57
C MET A 130 12.99 -4.28 7.93
N TRP A 131 13.00 -5.42 8.63
CA TRP A 131 11.78 -6.12 9.03
C TRP A 131 11.14 -5.56 10.30
N PHE A 132 11.79 -4.61 10.98
CA PHE A 132 11.32 -4.08 12.25
C PHE A 132 10.72 -2.67 12.12
N ASP A 133 9.81 -2.37 13.02
CA ASP A 133 9.01 -1.16 13.07
C ASP A 133 9.74 0.04 13.72
N ARG A 134 11.00 -0.09 14.11
CA ARG A 134 11.79 0.99 14.72
C ARG A 134 13.27 0.74 14.45
N GLY A 135 14.08 1.78 14.63
CA GLY A 135 15.52 1.65 14.55
C GLY A 135 16.00 0.68 15.62
N ILE A 136 16.94 -0.19 15.27
CA ILE A 136 17.56 -1.10 16.22
C ILE A 136 18.96 -0.60 16.53
N ASP A 137 19.10 -0.11 17.75
CA ASP A 137 20.37 0.22 18.38
C ASP A 137 20.42 -0.44 19.75
N PHE A 138 21.58 -0.98 20.11
CA PHE A 138 21.83 -1.64 21.39
C PHE A 138 22.75 -0.81 22.28
N SER A 139 23.04 0.44 21.90
CA SER A 139 23.76 1.39 22.73
C SER A 139 22.93 1.82 23.96
N PHE A 140 23.62 2.38 24.96
CA PHE A 140 23.00 2.78 26.23
C PHE A 140 21.94 3.89 26.10
N ASP A 141 21.94 4.64 24.99
CA ASP A 141 21.01 5.75 24.71
C ASP A 141 19.90 5.35 23.71
N SER A 142 19.67 4.04 23.53
CA SER A 142 18.70 3.53 22.56
C SER A 142 17.26 3.58 23.07
N ASP A 143 16.31 3.71 22.14
CA ASP A 143 14.87 3.69 22.42
C ASP A 143 14.31 2.27 22.70
N ILE A 144 15.15 1.23 22.75
CA ILE A 144 14.70 -0.14 23.02
C ILE A 144 14.65 -0.39 24.52
N SER A 145 13.46 -0.68 25.05
CA SER A 145 13.25 -1.16 26.41
C SER A 145 12.80 -2.61 26.44
N LEU A 146 13.09 -3.30 27.56
CA LEU A 146 12.71 -4.69 27.82
C LEU A 146 11.26 -4.79 28.34
N ASP A 147 10.32 -4.21 27.60
CA ASP A 147 8.90 -4.21 27.94
C ASP A 147 8.01 -4.36 26.69
N SER A 148 6.69 -4.36 26.88
CA SER A 148 5.73 -4.49 25.77
C SER A 148 5.74 -3.31 24.80
N ASP A 149 6.17 -2.13 25.22
CA ASP A 149 6.02 -0.89 24.46
C ASP A 149 7.28 -0.57 23.64
N GLY A 150 8.47 -0.74 24.22
CA GLY A 150 9.74 -0.44 23.58
C GLY A 150 10.33 -1.54 22.72
N MET A 151 9.95 -2.81 22.93
CA MET A 151 10.46 -3.92 22.11
C MET A 151 10.08 -3.78 20.62
N PRO A 152 11.06 -3.87 19.70
CA PRO A 152 10.81 -3.79 18.26
C PRO A 152 9.83 -4.84 17.77
N ARG A 153 8.94 -4.47 16.86
CA ARG A 153 7.93 -5.37 16.30
C ARG A 153 8.16 -5.55 14.82
N LEU A 154 7.70 -6.66 14.28
CA LEU A 154 7.73 -6.85 12.84
C LEU A 154 6.82 -5.82 12.17
N ILE A 155 7.26 -5.29 11.05
CA ILE A 155 6.48 -4.35 10.23
C ILE A 155 5.10 -4.92 9.84
N THR A 156 4.99 -6.24 9.71
CA THR A 156 3.75 -6.98 9.39
C THR A 156 2.86 -7.30 10.60
N SER A 157 3.32 -7.01 11.81
CA SER A 157 2.59 -7.34 13.05
C SER A 157 1.28 -6.55 13.16
N LYS A 158 0.24 -7.15 13.74
CA LYS A 158 -1.06 -6.50 14.01
C LYS A 158 -1.14 -5.85 15.38
N SER A 159 -0.04 -5.81 16.13
CA SER A 159 -0.02 -5.21 17.47
C SER A 159 -0.37 -3.73 17.45
N ALA A 160 -1.03 -3.25 18.51
CA ALA A 160 -1.30 -1.83 18.73
C ALA A 160 0.00 -1.00 18.88
N ASN A 161 1.05 -1.62 19.43
CA ASN A 161 2.35 -0.98 19.65
C ASN A 161 3.25 -1.02 18.40
N ASN A 162 2.72 -1.44 17.23
CA ASN A 162 3.46 -1.42 15.97
C ASN A 162 3.54 0.00 15.40
N LEU A 163 4.75 0.54 15.30
CA LEU A 163 5.06 1.89 14.80
C LEU A 163 5.29 1.94 13.27
N ALA A 164 5.14 0.82 12.58
CA ALA A 164 5.32 0.73 11.12
C ALA A 164 4.08 1.19 10.34
N GLN A 165 3.14 1.93 10.95
CA GLN A 165 1.93 2.39 10.29
C GLN A 165 2.26 3.08 8.96
N GLY A 166 1.87 2.45 7.84
CA GLY A 166 2.17 2.93 6.48
C GLY A 166 3.59 2.66 5.96
N ARG A 167 4.55 2.26 6.81
CA ARG A 167 5.96 2.03 6.42
C ARG A 167 6.13 0.84 5.47
N LEU A 168 5.28 -0.18 5.59
CA LEU A 168 5.20 -1.29 4.63
C LEU A 168 4.97 -0.83 3.19
N GLN A 169 4.13 0.20 3.00
CA GLN A 169 3.83 0.77 1.68
C GLN A 169 5.05 1.49 1.10
N GLN A 170 5.82 2.16 1.96
CA GLN A 170 7.02 2.90 1.57
C GLN A 170 8.21 1.97 1.29
N LEU A 171 8.44 0.96 2.14
CA LEU A 171 9.60 0.05 2.05
C LEU A 171 9.48 -0.94 0.88
N HIS A 172 8.29 -1.49 0.64
CA HIS A 172 8.08 -2.52 -0.38
C HIS A 172 7.34 -2.01 -1.62
N GLY A 173 7.08 -0.70 -1.71
CA GLY A 173 6.30 -0.12 -2.82
C GLY A 173 4.88 -0.66 -2.91
N TRP A 174 4.32 -1.14 -1.79
CA TRP A 174 2.98 -1.73 -1.78
C TRP A 174 1.93 -0.66 -2.03
N LYS A 175 1.10 -0.91 -3.03
CA LYS A 175 -0.06 -0.09 -3.36
C LYS A 175 -1.34 -0.74 -2.85
N THR A 176 -2.26 0.09 -2.39
CA THR A 176 -3.63 -0.35 -2.07
C THR A 176 -4.41 -0.61 -3.36
N LYS A 177 -5.52 -1.37 -3.30
CA LYS A 177 -6.41 -1.54 -4.46
C LYS A 177 -6.85 -0.20 -5.05
N ALA A 178 -7.13 0.79 -4.19
CA ALA A 178 -7.52 2.14 -4.60
C ALA A 178 -6.38 2.85 -5.37
N GLN A 179 -5.15 2.78 -4.88
CA GLN A 179 -3.99 3.34 -5.59
C GLN A 179 -3.75 2.66 -6.94
N VAL A 180 -3.86 1.34 -7.03
CA VAL A 180 -3.73 0.62 -8.31
C VAL A 180 -4.86 1.01 -9.28
N LYS A 181 -6.10 1.17 -8.80
CA LYS A 181 -7.21 1.68 -9.61
C LYS A 181 -6.93 3.11 -10.12
N LEU A 182 -6.42 3.99 -9.25
CA LEU A 182 -6.03 5.36 -9.61
C LEU A 182 -4.97 5.38 -10.72
N ASP A 183 -3.90 4.61 -10.57
CA ASP A 183 -2.82 4.52 -11.56
C ASP A 183 -3.34 4.08 -12.93
N VAL A 184 -4.21 3.06 -12.95
CA VAL A 184 -4.78 2.55 -14.19
C VAL A 184 -5.76 3.55 -14.82
N MET A 185 -6.57 4.23 -14.00
CA MET A 185 -7.46 5.28 -14.49
C MET A 185 -6.71 6.49 -15.04
N ALA A 186 -5.59 6.88 -14.42
CA ALA A 186 -4.72 7.93 -14.91
C ALA A 186 -4.15 7.59 -16.30
N LEU A 187 -3.68 6.35 -16.49
CA LEU A 187 -3.21 5.86 -17.80
C LEU A 187 -4.34 5.81 -18.83
N ALA A 188 -5.53 5.33 -18.44
CA ALA A 188 -6.69 5.32 -19.33
C ALA A 188 -7.08 6.73 -19.77
N LEU A 189 -7.00 7.70 -18.86
CA LEU A 189 -7.29 9.10 -19.16
C LEU A 189 -6.24 9.69 -20.11
N GLU A 190 -4.96 9.39 -19.89
CA GLU A 190 -3.86 9.83 -20.75
C GLU A 190 -4.00 9.29 -22.18
N GLU A 191 -4.34 8.01 -22.32
CA GLU A 191 -4.57 7.36 -23.61
C GLU A 191 -5.73 8.04 -24.38
N LEU A 192 -6.84 8.32 -23.70
CA LEU A 192 -7.96 9.05 -24.32
C LEU A 192 -7.59 10.48 -24.73
N VAL A 193 -6.63 11.13 -24.05
CA VAL A 193 -6.11 12.45 -24.44
C VAL A 193 -5.21 12.35 -25.66
N LYS A 194 -4.37 11.31 -25.73
CA LYS A 194 -3.52 11.05 -26.91
C LYS A 194 -4.35 10.81 -28.16
N GLN A 195 -5.38 9.97 -28.07
CA GLN A 195 -6.27 9.66 -29.19
C GLN A 195 -7.00 10.90 -29.75
N GLU A 196 -7.41 11.83 -28.88
CA GLU A 196 -8.02 13.09 -29.32
C GLU A 196 -7.03 13.99 -30.06
N ARG A 197 -5.81 14.16 -29.54
CA ARG A 197 -4.76 14.95 -30.22
C ARG A 197 -4.48 14.41 -31.63
N THR A 198 -4.33 13.09 -31.77
CA THR A 198 -4.11 12.48 -33.09
C THR A 198 -5.29 12.69 -34.05
N ALA A 199 -6.52 12.73 -33.54
CA ALA A 199 -7.70 12.98 -34.37
C ALA A 199 -7.75 14.44 -34.85
N GLU A 200 -7.42 15.39 -33.96
CA GLU A 200 -7.32 16.82 -34.29
C GLU A 200 -6.23 17.09 -35.34
N GLU A 201 -5.07 16.44 -35.22
CA GLU A 201 -3.97 16.51 -36.19
C GLU A 201 -4.41 16.02 -37.59
N ILE A 202 -5.05 14.85 -37.66
CA ILE A 202 -5.59 14.30 -38.92
C ILE A 202 -6.63 15.25 -39.54
N GLU A 203 -7.52 15.83 -38.72
CA GLU A 203 -8.53 16.76 -39.22
C GLU A 203 -7.90 18.06 -39.77
N ALA A 204 -6.85 18.55 -39.11
CA ALA A 204 -6.10 19.72 -39.57
C ALA A 204 -5.41 19.46 -40.92
N GLU A 205 -4.77 18.30 -41.09
CA GLU A 205 -4.15 17.88 -42.34
C GLU A 205 -5.18 17.77 -43.48
N LEU A 206 -6.35 17.17 -43.22
CA LEU A 206 -7.43 17.06 -44.20
C LEU A 206 -7.93 18.43 -44.66
N LYS A 207 -8.13 19.38 -43.74
CA LYS A 207 -8.54 20.76 -44.08
C LYS A 207 -7.49 21.46 -44.92
N GLN A 208 -6.21 21.30 -44.58
CA GLN A 208 -5.12 21.89 -45.36
C GLN A 208 -5.07 21.32 -46.79
N ASN A 209 -5.19 19.99 -46.94
CA ASN A 209 -5.22 19.33 -48.24
C ASN A 209 -6.40 19.78 -49.10
N GLN A 210 -7.58 19.94 -48.50
CA GLN A 210 -8.76 20.47 -49.19
C GLN A 210 -8.54 21.91 -49.69
N GLN A 211 -7.98 22.79 -48.84
CA GLN A 211 -7.66 24.17 -49.23
C GLN A 211 -6.63 24.23 -50.37
N GLN A 212 -5.62 23.36 -50.36
CA GLN A 212 -4.65 23.25 -51.44
C GLN A 212 -5.30 22.78 -52.74
N ALA A 213 -6.18 21.77 -52.67
CA ALA A 213 -6.92 21.28 -53.83
C ALA A 213 -7.84 22.36 -54.45
N GLU A 214 -8.54 23.15 -53.62
CA GLU A 214 -9.35 24.30 -54.05
C GLU A 214 -8.50 25.35 -54.77
N LYS A 215 -7.34 25.72 -54.21
CA LYS A 215 -6.40 26.67 -54.83
C LYS A 215 -5.89 26.17 -56.19
N LEU A 216 -5.54 24.88 -56.29
CA LEU A 216 -5.09 24.25 -57.54
C LEU A 216 -6.18 24.26 -58.60
N LYS A 217 -7.43 23.92 -58.24
CA LYS A 217 -8.59 24.02 -59.14
C LYS A 217 -8.78 25.45 -59.65
N GLY A 218 -8.68 26.44 -58.76
CA GLY A 218 -8.77 27.85 -59.13
C GLY A 218 -7.67 28.30 -60.10
N MET A 219 -6.43 27.85 -59.90
CA MET A 219 -5.30 28.13 -60.81
C MET A 219 -5.48 27.46 -62.17
N LEU A 220 -5.90 26.19 -62.21
CA LEU A 220 -6.22 25.48 -63.45
C LEU A 220 -7.32 26.16 -64.26
N ALA A 221 -8.39 26.63 -63.59
CA ALA A 221 -9.47 27.36 -64.24
C ALA A 221 -9.00 28.69 -64.86
N LYS A 222 -8.07 29.39 -64.20
CA LYS A 222 -7.46 30.63 -64.74
C LYS A 222 -6.56 30.34 -65.95
N LEU A 223 -5.72 29.31 -65.87
CA LEU A 223 -4.86 28.87 -67.00
C LEU A 223 -5.69 28.48 -68.22
N LYS A 224 -6.80 27.75 -68.02
CA LYS A 224 -7.69 27.35 -69.12
C LYS A 224 -8.34 28.55 -69.83
N LYS A 225 -8.67 29.62 -69.10
CA LYS A 225 -9.20 30.87 -69.67
C LYS A 225 -8.16 31.75 -70.38
N GLN A 226 -6.88 31.51 -70.17
CA GLN A 226 -5.79 32.27 -70.82
C GLN A 226 -5.27 31.60 -72.10
N GLY A 227 -5.71 30.36 -72.38
CA GLY A 227 -5.34 29.61 -73.59
C GLY A 227 -6.42 29.56 -74.68
N GLU A 228 -7.54 30.23 -74.48
CA GLU A 228 -8.57 30.54 -75.50
C GLU A 228 -8.39 31.99 -75.98
#